data_AF-A0A354TPW3-F1
#
_entry.id   AF-A0A354TPW3-F1
#
_cell.length_a   1.000
_cell.length_b   1.000
_cell.length_c   1.000
_cell.angle_alpha   90.00
_cell.angle_beta   90.00
_cell.angle_gamma   90.00
#
_symmetry.space_group_name_H-M   'P 1'
#
loop_
_entity.id
_entity.type
_entity.pdbx_description
1 polymer ?
#
loop_
_entity_poly.entity_id
_entity_poly.type
_entity_poly.pdbx_seq_one_letter_code
_entity_poly.pdbx_strand_id
1 'polypeptide(L)' 'DKPYFRVVQRIETGERYSMVLAKGNPLADQVNDVISELKRSGFVAQLHRQWFGSEPAADSSTVSVVDRPLSTSVGGTD' A
#
# COMPACT_ATOMS: atom_id res chain seq x y z
N ASP A 1 -12.65 21.78 10.87
CA ASP A 1 -11.21 21.48 10.85
C ASP A 1 -10.52 22.15 12.04
N LYS A 2 -9.36 21.65 12.50
CA LYS A 2 -8.62 22.21 13.65
C LYS A 2 -7.25 22.75 13.20
N PRO A 3 -7.18 24.00 12.72
CA PRO A 3 -6.04 24.53 11.93
C PRO A 3 -4.72 24.62 12.71
N TYR A 4 -4.75 24.42 14.02
CA TYR A 4 -3.58 24.47 14.89
C TYR A 4 -2.86 23.13 15.03
N PHE A 5 -3.49 22.02 14.66
CA PHE A 5 -2.84 20.71 14.69
C PHE A 5 -2.05 20.48 13.40
N ARG A 6 -0.76 20.21 13.57
CA ARG A 6 0.16 19.88 12.47
C ARG A 6 0.91 18.60 12.79
N VAL A 7 1.20 17.81 11.77
CA VAL A 7 2.11 16.67 11.88
C VAL A 7 3.52 17.22 12.14
N VAL A 8 4.00 17.11 13.38
CA VAL A 8 5.35 17.57 13.77
C VAL A 8 6.44 16.54 13.44
N GLN A 9 6.07 15.27 13.37
CA GLN A 9 6.95 14.16 13.05
C GLN A 9 6.12 12.98 12.53
N ARG A 10 6.69 12.21 11.59
CA ARG A 10 6.19 10.88 11.22
C ARG A 10 7.12 9.83 11.82
N ILE A 11 6.54 8.82 12.46
CA ILE A 11 7.30 7.69 13.02
C ILE A 11 7.19 6.55 12.00
N GLU A 12 8.32 6.15 11.44
CA GLU A 12 8.38 5.00 10.55
C GLU A 12 8.32 3.71 11.38
N THR A 13 7.18 3.04 11.36
CA THR A 13 6.99 1.76 12.07
C THR A 13 7.39 0.55 11.22
N GLY A 14 7.62 0.75 9.92
CA GLY A 14 7.84 -0.33 8.95
C GLY A 14 6.58 -1.13 8.61
N GLU A 15 5.44 -0.78 9.21
CA GLU A 15 4.15 -1.45 8.97
C GLU A 15 3.60 -1.08 7.59
N ARG A 16 2.91 -2.05 6.98
CA ARG A 16 2.28 -1.89 5.67
C ARG A 16 0.88 -2.43 5.71
N TYR A 17 -0.10 -1.62 5.30
CA TYR A 17 -1.43 -2.12 4.99
C TYR A 17 -1.40 -2.85 3.65
N SER A 18 -2.02 -4.02 3.60
CA SER A 18 -2.10 -4.86 2.41
C SER A 18 -3.47 -5.52 2.30
N MET A 19 -3.81 -5.95 1.08
CA MET A 19 -4.92 -6.86 0.86
C MET A 19 -4.41 -8.28 1.08
N VAL A 20 -4.92 -8.95 2.10
CA VAL A 20 -4.54 -10.33 2.42
C VAL A 20 -5.46 -11.30 1.68
N LEU A 21 -4.85 -12.21 0.92
CA LEU A 21 -5.55 -13.33 0.26
C LEU A 21 -5.09 -14.65 0.87
N ALA A 22 -5.90 -15.70 0.70
CA ALA A 22 -5.52 -17.06 1.08
C ALA A 22 -4.20 -17.47 0.41
N LYS A 23 -3.42 -18.32 1.09
CA LYS A 23 -2.18 -18.89 0.53
C LYS A 23 -2.50 -19.63 -0.78
N GLY A 24 -1.73 -19.36 -1.83
CA GLY A 24 -1.91 -19.96 -3.15
C GLY A 24 -3.14 -19.46 -3.92
N ASN A 25 -3.79 -18.38 -3.49
CA ASN A 25 -4.89 -17.80 -4.25
C ASN A 25 -4.41 -17.38 -5.67
N PRO A 26 -5.01 -17.89 -6.75
CA PRO A 26 -4.57 -17.63 -8.11
C PRO A 26 -4.73 -16.16 -8.53
N LEU A 27 -5.51 -15.37 -7.80
CA LEU A 27 -5.74 -13.95 -8.06
C LEU A 27 -4.72 -13.03 -7.40
N ALA A 28 -3.79 -13.56 -6.58
CA ALA A 28 -2.89 -12.72 -5.79
C ALA A 28 -2.01 -11.80 -6.65
N ASP A 29 -1.54 -12.28 -7.80
CA ASP A 29 -0.74 -11.47 -8.72
C ASP A 29 -1.60 -10.44 -9.45
N GLN A 30 -2.76 -10.84 -9.96
CA GLN A 30 -3.68 -9.93 -10.63
C GLN A 30 -4.13 -8.78 -9.70
N VAL A 31 -4.42 -9.07 -8.43
CA VAL A 31 -4.77 -8.04 -7.45
C VAL A 31 -3.61 -7.07 -7.24
N ASN A 32 -2.37 -7.57 -7.15
CA ASN A 32 -1.18 -6.72 -7.01
C ASN A 32 -0.97 -5.82 -8.23
N ASP A 33 -1.18 -6.36 -9.44
CA ASP A 33 -1.05 -5.62 -10.69
C ASP A 33 -2.07 -4.48 -10.79
N VAL A 34 -3.34 -4.77 -10.47
CA VAL A 34 -4.42 -3.77 -10.45
C VAL A 34 -4.11 -2.67 -9.42
N ILE A 35 -3.68 -3.02 -8.20
CA ILE A 35 -3.30 -2.01 -7.20
C ILE A 35 -2.13 -1.16 -7.70
N SER A 36 -1.16 -1.78 -8.36
CA SER A 36 0.00 -1.07 -8.93
C SER A 36 -0.42 -0.10 -10.03
N GLU A 37 -1.35 -0.50 -10.91
CA GLU A 37 -1.93 0.38 -11.92
C GLU A 37 -2.71 1.54 -11.32
N LEU A 38 -3.53 1.28 -10.29
CA LEU A 38 -4.28 2.33 -9.58
C LEU A 38 -3.36 3.35 -8.89
N LYS A 39 -2.19 2.92 -8.42
CA LYS A 39 -1.16 3.83 -7.89
C LYS A 39 -0.53 4.66 -9.00
N ARG A 40 -0.11 4.02 -10.11
CA ARG A 40 0.50 4.69 -11.26
C ARG A 40 -0.43 5.71 -11.92
N SER A 41 -1.72 5.42 -11.99
CA SER A 41 -2.73 6.34 -12.56
C SER A 41 -3.05 7.53 -11.66
N GLY A 42 -2.56 7.53 -10.41
CA GLY A 42 -2.87 8.56 -9.42
C GLY A 42 -4.24 8.41 -8.77
N PHE A 43 -5.00 7.35 -9.09
CA PHE A 43 -6.32 7.12 -8.49
C PHE A 43 -6.24 6.98 -6.96
N VAL A 44 -5.25 6.24 -6.45
CA VAL A 44 -5.06 6.07 -4.99
C VAL A 44 -4.67 7.40 -4.32
N ALA A 45 -3.92 8.27 -5.01
CA ALA A 45 -3.58 9.60 -4.51
C ALA A 45 -4.83 10.51 -4.43
N GLN A 46 -5.69 10.47 -5.45
CA GLN A 46 -6.98 11.17 -5.44
C GLN A 46 -7.88 10.68 -4.31
N LEU A 47 -7.94 9.36 -4.09
CA LEU A 47 -8.69 8.78 -2.98
C LEU A 47 -8.14 9.27 -1.62
N HIS A 48 -6.81 9.26 -1.44
CA HIS A 48 -6.19 9.81 -0.23
C HIS A 48 -6.59 11.28 0.00
N ARG A 49 -6.51 12.12 -1.03
CA ARG A 49 -6.94 13.52 -0.94
C ARG A 49 -8.41 13.66 -0.55
N GLN A 50 -9.29 12.85 -1.13
CA GLN A 50 -10.72 12.90 -0.84
C GLN A 50 -11.01 12.58 0.64
N TRP A 51 -10.33 11.59 1.22
CA TRP A 51 -10.59 11.14 2.59
C TRP A 51 -9.79 11.89 3.66
N PHE A 52 -8.57 12.33 3.35
CA PHE A 52 -7.64 12.97 4.31
C PHE A 52 -7.43 14.47 4.06
N GLY A 53 -8.03 15.04 3.01
CA GLY A 53 -7.97 16.47 2.70
C GLY A 53 -6.60 16.99 2.28
N SER A 54 -5.63 16.11 2.02
CA SER A 54 -4.24 16.47 1.66
C SER A 54 -3.63 15.48 0.68
N GLU A 55 -2.59 15.91 -0.04
CA GLU A 55 -1.80 15.01 -0.88
C GLU A 55 -1.06 14.00 0.00
N PRO A 56 -0.92 12.73 -0.46
CA PRO A 56 -0.07 11.77 0.22
C PRO A 56 1.40 12.21 0.15
N ALA A 57 2.20 11.79 1.13
CA ALA A 57 3.64 11.99 1.05
C ALA A 57 4.24 11.18 -0.11
N ALA A 58 5.25 11.73 -0.79
CA ALA A 58 5.84 11.14 -2.00
C ALA A 58 6.51 9.77 -1.74
N ASP A 59 6.95 9.55 -0.51
CA ASP A 59 7.56 8.31 0.00
C ASP A 59 6.55 7.37 0.67
N SER A 60 5.26 7.74 0.72
CA SER A 60 4.24 6.93 1.39
C SER A 60 3.87 5.68 0.58
N SER A 61 3.27 4.71 1.28
CA SER A 61 2.70 3.51 0.67
C SER A 61 1.51 3.77 -0.25
N THR A 62 0.90 4.97 -0.19
CA THR A 62 -0.21 5.40 -1.04
C THR A 62 0.21 5.50 -2.50
N VAL A 63 1.42 6.00 -2.77
CA VAL A 63 1.92 6.27 -4.13
C VAL A 63 3.07 5.35 -4.54
N SER A 64 3.77 4.76 -3.57
CA SER A 64 4.87 3.83 -3.83
C SER A 64 4.34 2.49 -4.34
N VAL A 65 4.72 2.12 -5.56
CA VAL A 65 4.53 0.78 -6.12
C VAL A 65 5.65 -0.11 -5.59
N VAL A 66 5.26 -1.26 -5.03
CA VAL A 66 6.20 -2.24 -4.48
C VAL A 66 5.81 -3.63 -4.98
N ASP A 67 6.80 -4.48 -5.20
CA ASP A 67 6.53 -5.86 -5.61
C ASP A 67 5.93 -6.66 -4.45
N ARG A 68 5.06 -7.60 -4.81
CA ARG A 68 4.50 -8.56 -3.85
C ARG A 68 5.62 -9.48 -3.36
N PRO A 69 5.78 -9.70 -2.04
CA PRO A 69 6.68 -10.72 -1.54
C PRO A 69 6.24 -12.09 -2.08
N LEU A 70 7.14 -12.80 -2.76
CA LEU A 70 6.88 -14.16 -3.19
C LEU A 70 6.70 -15.04 -1.94
N SER A 71 5.64 -15.85 -1.91
CA SER A 71 5.52 -16.89 -0.90
C SER A 71 6.47 -18.01 -1.29
N THR A 72 7.72 -17.94 -0.84
CA THR A 72 8.62 -19.08 -0.95
C THR A 72 8.08 -20.18 -0.04
N SER A 73 7.29 -21.10 -0.58
CA SER A 73 7.19 -22.42 0.03
C SER A 73 8.52 -23.12 -0.23
N VAL A 74 9.48 -22.93 0.69
CA VAL A 74 10.44 -24.00 0.92
C VAL A 74 9.58 -25.13 1.47
N GLY A 75 9.30 -26.11 0.62
CA GLY A 75 8.71 -27.37 1.03
C GLY A 75 9.68 -28.02 2.01
N GLY A 76 9.34 -27.98 3.29
CA GLY A 76 9.94 -28.87 4.28
C GLY A 76 9.35 -30.26 4.09
N THR A 77 9.94 -31.02 3.17
CA THR A 77 10.08 -32.46 3.35
C THR A 77 11.53 -32.69 3.72
N ASP A 78 11.77 -32.87 5.01
CA ASP A 78 12.84 -33.68 5.61
C ASP A 78 12.29 -34.25 6.93
#